data_AF-A0A379MTJ4-F1
#
_entry.id   AF-A0A379MTJ4-F1
#
_cell.length_a   1.000
_cell.length_b   1.000
_cell.length_c   1.000
_cell.angle_alpha   90.00
_cell.angle_beta   90.00
_cell.angle_gamma   90.00
#
_symmetry.space_group_name_H-M   'P 1'
#
loop_
_entity.id
_entity.type
_entity.pdbx_description
1 polymer ?
#
loop_
_entity_poly.entity_id
_entity_poly.type
_entity_poly.pdbx_seq_one_letter_code
_entity_poly.pdbx_strand_id
1 'polypeptide(L)'
;MYLFRTVTTVPEYRITAARPRNGNHAAAGPEKPRKFRIMLTAKQKRRENIAEYILYLWQLEDMLRALELSPEKIYSTLVEPHTELDQEQKQALFFWYMDMVNLLKTEGKEKTGHLDHTLHLIADLNDLHLHLLKAPAGHEQGYDKVYAALAPELPKLKSAIAGESDMAAEGISDMEACFRALYSVMLCRLKGTAAKDDGPGAEKKAEAAERYVKDVLEVVSPVVARLAAIHKAAERGELDLYKDMA
;
A
#
# COMPACT_ATOMS: atom_id res chain seq x y z
N MET A 1 3.65 1.61 15.54
CA MET A 1 4.87 1.27 14.77
C MET A 1 4.86 -0.16 14.17
N TYR A 2 3.74 -0.90 14.19
CA TYR A 2 3.69 -2.28 13.67
C TYR A 2 3.23 -2.40 12.21
N LEU A 3 2.56 -1.39 11.65
CA LEU A 3 1.92 -1.47 10.32
C LEU A 3 2.91 -1.48 9.14
N PHE A 4 4.13 -0.97 9.33
CA PHE A 4 5.11 -0.83 8.25
C PHE A 4 6.25 -1.86 8.30
N ARG A 5 6.21 -2.83 9.23
CA ARG A 5 7.18 -3.93 9.27
C ARG A 5 6.75 -5.11 8.37
N THR A 6 5.47 -5.15 7.97
CA THR A 6 4.85 -6.19 7.12
C THR A 6 4.77 -5.78 5.66
N VAL A 7 4.70 -4.48 5.34
CA VAL A 7 4.76 -3.97 3.95
C VAL A 7 6.21 -3.98 3.42
N THR A 8 7.20 -4.08 4.29
CA THR A 8 8.63 -4.18 3.93
C THR A 8 9.08 -5.58 3.54
N THR A 9 8.24 -6.61 3.67
CA THR A 9 8.52 -7.92 3.07
C THR A 9 7.83 -7.98 1.71
N VAL A 10 8.47 -7.40 0.70
CA VAL A 10 8.55 -8.11 -0.58
C VAL A 10 9.04 -9.52 -0.22
N PRO A 11 8.42 -10.63 -0.69
CA PRO A 11 9.01 -11.93 -0.45
C PRO A 11 10.47 -11.85 -0.91
N GLU A 12 11.40 -12.02 0.03
CA GLU A 12 12.83 -11.88 -0.24
C GLU A 12 13.16 -12.73 -1.48
N TYR A 13 13.47 -12.08 -2.59
CA TYR A 13 14.12 -12.71 -3.74
C TYR A 13 15.57 -12.99 -3.33
N ARG A 14 15.76 -13.99 -2.47
CA ARG A 14 17.08 -14.52 -2.15
C ARG A 14 17.37 -15.68 -3.08
N ILE A 15 18.13 -15.38 -4.13
CA ILE A 15 18.88 -16.35 -4.92
C ILE A 15 19.91 -16.98 -3.97
N THR A 16 19.66 -18.20 -3.48
CA THR A 16 20.73 -19.00 -2.87
C THR A 16 20.68 -20.42 -3.41
N ALA A 17 21.80 -20.79 -4.02
CA ALA A 17 22.09 -22.04 -4.68
C ALA A 17 21.86 -23.27 -3.81
N ALA A 18 21.54 -24.36 -4.49
CA ALA A 18 21.32 -25.69 -3.97
C ALA A 18 22.42 -26.19 -3.00
N ARG A 19 21.99 -26.90 -1.96
CA ARG A 19 22.78 -27.97 -1.36
C ARG A 19 21.85 -29.09 -0.87
N PRO A 20 22.13 -30.38 -1.16
CA PRO A 20 21.24 -31.47 -0.79
C PRO A 20 21.58 -31.98 0.60
N ARG A 21 20.58 -32.40 1.39
CA ARG A 21 20.71 -33.54 2.31
C ARG A 21 19.40 -34.08 2.87
N ASN A 22 19.34 -35.41 2.79
CA ASN A 22 18.47 -36.40 3.41
C ASN A 22 17.79 -36.06 4.75
N GLY A 23 16.58 -36.63 4.89
CA GLY A 23 16.31 -37.57 5.98
C GLY A 23 15.26 -37.13 7.01
N ASN A 24 14.05 -37.71 6.87
CA ASN A 24 13.00 -37.92 7.86
C ASN A 24 12.53 -36.72 8.71
N HIS A 25 11.25 -36.34 8.60
CA HIS A 25 10.29 -36.38 9.72
C HIS A 25 8.87 -36.00 9.26
N ALA A 26 7.91 -36.78 9.77
CA ALA A 26 6.49 -36.51 10.00
C ALA A 26 5.65 -35.89 8.86
N ALA A 27 4.67 -36.68 8.40
CA ALA A 27 3.60 -36.26 7.50
C ALA A 27 2.80 -35.09 8.11
N ALA A 28 3.11 -33.87 7.70
CA ALA A 28 2.16 -32.77 7.73
C ALA A 28 1.10 -33.05 6.65
N GLY A 29 -0.18 -32.97 7.01
CA GLY A 29 -1.30 -33.05 6.05
C GLY A 29 -1.12 -32.02 4.92
N PRO A 30 -1.79 -32.18 3.76
CA PRO A 30 -1.48 -31.42 2.57
C PRO A 30 -1.54 -29.92 2.86
N GLU A 31 -0.38 -29.25 2.86
CA GLU A 31 -0.32 -27.80 2.80
C GLU A 31 -1.17 -27.39 1.60
N LYS A 32 -2.17 -26.54 1.86
CA LYS A 32 -3.05 -26.04 0.80
C LYS A 32 -2.17 -25.38 -0.27
N PRO A 33 -2.33 -25.74 -1.56
CA PRO A 33 -1.43 -25.28 -2.61
C PRO A 33 -1.45 -23.74 -2.70
N ARG A 34 -0.26 -23.15 -2.92
CA ARG A 34 -0.01 -21.69 -2.99
C ARG A 34 -0.71 -20.98 -4.16
N LYS A 35 -1.58 -21.69 -4.90
CA LYS A 35 -2.77 -21.25 -5.69
C LYS A 35 -3.44 -19.98 -5.12
N PHE A 36 -3.36 -19.80 -3.80
CA PHE A 36 -4.08 -18.82 -3.01
C PHE A 36 -3.30 -17.52 -2.67
N ARG A 37 -1.97 -17.43 -2.63
CA ARG A 37 -1.29 -16.39 -1.80
C ARG A 37 -1.33 -14.93 -2.32
N ILE A 38 -1.25 -14.66 -3.62
CA ILE A 38 -1.24 -13.27 -4.16
C ILE A 38 -2.66 -12.68 -4.21
N MET A 39 -3.62 -13.44 -4.75
CA MET A 39 -5.05 -13.06 -4.74
C MET A 39 -5.64 -13.07 -3.32
N LEU A 40 -5.17 -13.97 -2.44
CA LEU A 40 -5.42 -13.84 -1.00
C LEU A 40 -4.75 -12.60 -0.45
N THR A 41 -3.53 -12.22 -0.83
CA THR A 41 -2.88 -11.03 -0.24
C THR A 41 -3.75 -9.79 -0.45
N ALA A 42 -4.33 -9.58 -1.63
CA ALA A 42 -5.27 -8.48 -1.87
C ALA A 42 -6.56 -8.63 -1.04
N LYS A 43 -7.23 -9.79 -1.07
CA LYS A 43 -8.48 -10.04 -0.32
C LYS A 43 -8.29 -10.04 1.21
N GLN A 44 -7.15 -10.54 1.67
CA GLN A 44 -6.70 -10.63 3.05
C GLN A 44 -6.30 -9.25 3.53
N LYS A 45 -5.51 -8.48 2.77
CA LYS A 45 -5.20 -7.08 3.11
C LYS A 45 -6.47 -6.25 3.16
N ARG A 46 -7.42 -6.38 2.22
CA ARG A 46 -8.72 -5.69 2.34
C ARG A 46 -9.44 -6.05 3.64
N ARG A 47 -9.43 -7.32 4.03
CA ARG A 47 -10.06 -7.82 5.27
C ARG A 47 -9.28 -7.48 6.55
N GLU A 48 -7.98 -7.28 6.45
CA GLU A 48 -7.09 -7.15 7.61
C GLU A 48 -6.63 -5.72 7.85
N ASN A 49 -6.40 -4.95 6.80
CA ASN A 49 -5.95 -3.57 6.85
C ASN A 49 -6.19 -2.83 5.52
N ILE A 50 -7.22 -1.99 5.51
CA ILE A 50 -7.61 -1.22 4.32
C ILE A 50 -6.49 -0.32 3.79
N ALA A 51 -5.62 0.22 4.65
CA ALA A 51 -4.50 1.06 4.22
C ALA A 51 -3.41 0.24 3.51
N GLU A 52 -3.08 -0.95 4.01
CA GLU A 52 -2.14 -1.84 3.32
C GLU A 52 -2.70 -2.31 1.98
N TYR A 53 -4.02 -2.49 1.88
CA TYR A 53 -4.68 -2.86 0.63
C TYR A 53 -4.54 -1.79 -0.45
N ILE A 54 -4.84 -0.53 -0.09
CA ILE A 54 -4.71 0.62 -1.00
C ILE A 54 -3.27 0.75 -1.51
N LEU A 55 -2.28 0.79 -0.61
CA LEU A 55 -0.86 0.93 -0.98
C LEU A 55 -0.36 -0.24 -1.83
N TYR A 56 -0.85 -1.46 -1.56
CA TYR A 56 -0.54 -2.63 -2.35
C TYR A 56 -1.07 -2.52 -3.79
N LEU A 57 -2.32 -2.05 -3.97
CA LEU A 57 -2.88 -1.86 -5.31
C LEU A 57 -2.14 -0.78 -6.09
N TRP A 58 -1.78 0.34 -5.46
CA TRP A 58 -1.00 1.39 -6.13
C TRP A 58 0.37 0.88 -6.60
N GLN A 59 1.05 0.07 -5.78
CA GLN A 59 2.29 -0.58 -6.19
C GLN A 59 2.07 -1.50 -7.40
N LEU A 60 0.98 -2.26 -7.39
CA LEU A 60 0.67 -3.18 -8.48
C LEU A 60 0.36 -2.44 -9.79
N GLU A 61 -0.39 -1.33 -9.73
CA GLU A 61 -0.63 -0.46 -10.88
C GLU A 61 0.68 0.07 -11.49
N ASP A 62 1.60 0.57 -10.65
CA ASP A 62 2.90 1.06 -11.10
C ASP A 62 3.74 -0.06 -11.74
N MET A 63 3.71 -1.26 -11.17
CA MET A 63 4.41 -2.43 -11.72
C MET A 63 3.83 -2.84 -13.08
N LEU A 64 2.50 -2.84 -13.23
CA LEU A 64 1.85 -3.13 -14.51
C LEU A 64 2.21 -2.07 -15.56
N ARG A 65 2.23 -0.77 -15.18
CA ARG A 65 2.65 0.32 -16.05
C ARG A 65 4.13 0.23 -16.44
N ALA A 66 5.00 -0.20 -15.53
CA ALA A 66 6.42 -0.45 -15.82
C ALA A 66 6.63 -1.61 -16.82
N LEU A 67 5.70 -2.56 -16.88
CA LEU A 67 5.66 -3.63 -17.88
C LEU A 67 4.89 -3.20 -19.15
N GLU A 68 4.64 -1.91 -19.32
CA GLU A 68 3.94 -1.30 -20.46
C GLU A 68 2.55 -1.89 -20.70
N LEU A 69 1.93 -2.46 -19.65
CA LEU A 69 0.65 -3.17 -19.75
C LEU A 69 0.66 -4.30 -20.81
N SER A 70 1.84 -4.83 -21.16
CA SER A 70 1.99 -5.90 -22.15
C SER A 70 1.64 -7.25 -21.53
N PRO A 71 0.70 -8.01 -22.13
CA PRO A 71 0.38 -9.37 -21.69
C PRO A 71 1.63 -10.27 -21.58
N GLU A 72 2.54 -10.18 -22.56
CA GLU A 72 3.75 -10.99 -22.64
C GLU A 72 4.74 -10.64 -21.53
N LYS A 73 4.97 -9.34 -21.27
CA LYS A 73 5.84 -8.87 -20.19
C LYS A 73 5.26 -9.21 -18.81
N ILE A 74 3.94 -9.04 -18.64
CA ILE A 74 3.22 -9.40 -17.42
C ILE A 74 3.34 -10.90 -17.14
N TYR A 75 3.09 -11.74 -18.14
CA TYR A 75 3.19 -13.19 -17.94
C TYR A 75 4.61 -13.62 -17.57
N SER A 76 5.61 -13.23 -18.38
CA SER A 76 7.00 -13.63 -18.17
C SER A 76 7.61 -13.11 -16.86
N THR A 77 7.19 -11.93 -16.40
CA THR A 77 7.76 -11.30 -15.19
C THR A 77 6.97 -11.62 -13.92
N LEU A 78 5.63 -11.67 -13.99
CA LEU A 78 4.77 -11.76 -12.79
C LEU A 78 4.08 -13.11 -12.61
N VAL A 79 4.11 -13.98 -13.63
CA VAL A 79 3.38 -15.27 -13.60
C VAL A 79 4.33 -16.44 -13.76
N GLU A 80 5.17 -16.42 -14.79
CA GLU A 80 6.10 -17.50 -15.11
C GLU A 80 7.04 -17.89 -13.96
N PRO A 81 7.65 -16.94 -13.20
CA PRO A 81 8.59 -17.27 -12.12
C PRO A 81 7.99 -18.07 -10.97
N HIS A 82 6.66 -18.13 -10.87
CA HIS A 82 5.94 -18.93 -9.88
C HIS A 82 5.96 -20.42 -10.23
N THR A 83 7.12 -21.05 -10.13
CA THR A 83 7.32 -22.48 -10.40
C THR A 83 6.52 -23.41 -9.50
N GLU A 84 6.03 -22.91 -8.35
CA GLU A 84 5.16 -23.61 -7.43
C GLU A 84 3.69 -23.70 -7.88
N LEU A 85 3.30 -22.92 -8.89
CA LEU A 85 1.91 -22.88 -9.38
C LEU A 85 1.73 -23.84 -10.55
N ASP A 86 0.59 -24.55 -10.57
CA ASP A 86 0.18 -25.33 -11.74
C ASP A 86 -0.29 -24.41 -12.89
N GLN A 87 -0.56 -24.98 -14.08
CA GLN A 87 -0.93 -24.17 -15.25
C GLN A 87 -2.26 -23.44 -15.10
N GLU A 88 -3.25 -24.06 -14.48
CA GLU A 88 -4.56 -23.44 -14.22
C GLU A 88 -4.40 -22.24 -13.26
N GLN A 89 -3.53 -22.38 -12.26
CA GLN A 89 -3.19 -21.31 -11.31
C GLN A 89 -2.51 -20.14 -11.98
N LYS A 90 -1.51 -20.41 -12.82
CA LYS A 90 -0.80 -19.38 -13.59
C LYS A 90 -1.76 -18.64 -14.51
N GLN A 91 -2.65 -19.37 -15.15
CA GLN A 91 -3.67 -18.77 -16.01
C GLN A 91 -4.64 -17.86 -15.23
N ALA A 92 -5.12 -18.30 -14.07
CA ALA A 92 -5.98 -17.48 -13.22
C ALA A 92 -5.26 -16.21 -12.70
N LEU A 93 -3.99 -16.34 -12.28
CA LEU A 93 -3.18 -15.21 -11.85
C LEU A 93 -2.95 -14.21 -12.99
N PHE A 94 -2.64 -14.72 -14.17
CA PHE A 94 -2.48 -13.91 -15.37
C PHE A 94 -3.76 -13.14 -15.70
N PHE A 95 -4.92 -13.81 -15.71
CA PHE A 95 -6.20 -13.15 -15.97
C PHE A 95 -6.53 -12.07 -14.94
N TRP A 96 -6.19 -12.28 -13.67
CA TRP A 96 -6.36 -11.24 -12.65
C TRP A 96 -5.54 -9.98 -12.95
N TYR A 97 -4.28 -10.12 -13.39
CA TYR A 97 -3.49 -8.97 -13.85
C TYR A 97 -4.09 -8.32 -15.11
N MET A 98 -4.60 -9.13 -16.05
CA MET A 98 -5.23 -8.60 -17.26
C MET A 98 -6.53 -7.85 -16.97
N ASP A 99 -7.32 -8.29 -15.99
CA ASP A 99 -8.50 -7.56 -15.52
C ASP A 99 -8.11 -6.18 -14.96
N MET A 100 -7.02 -6.10 -14.19
CA MET A 100 -6.50 -4.82 -13.70
C MET A 100 -6.00 -3.93 -14.83
N VAL A 101 -5.31 -4.48 -15.83
CA VAL A 101 -4.90 -3.73 -17.03
C VAL A 101 -6.12 -3.18 -17.77
N ASN A 102 -7.19 -3.98 -17.91
CA ASN A 102 -8.43 -3.56 -18.55
C ASN A 102 -9.12 -2.45 -17.76
N LEU A 103 -9.13 -2.51 -16.43
CA LEU A 103 -9.64 -1.43 -15.58
C LEU A 103 -8.85 -0.13 -15.78
N LEU A 104 -7.51 -0.21 -15.75
CA LEU A 104 -6.65 0.96 -15.99
C LEU A 104 -6.94 1.60 -17.35
N LYS A 105 -7.12 0.80 -18.41
CA LYS A 105 -7.46 1.29 -19.75
C LYS A 105 -8.86 1.90 -19.81
N THR A 106 -9.84 1.25 -19.19
CA THR A 106 -11.23 1.71 -19.18
C THR A 106 -11.37 3.04 -18.45
N GLU A 107 -10.61 3.23 -17.38
CA GLU A 107 -10.56 4.48 -16.60
C GLU A 107 -9.60 5.53 -17.20
N GLY A 108 -8.90 5.24 -18.31
CA GLY A 108 -7.95 6.18 -18.94
C GLY A 108 -6.67 6.44 -18.14
N LYS A 109 -6.25 5.48 -17.32
CA LYS A 109 -5.14 5.56 -16.35
C LYS A 109 -3.92 4.74 -16.79
N GLU A 110 -3.73 4.56 -18.09
CA GLU A 110 -2.60 3.76 -18.60
C GLU A 110 -1.24 4.39 -18.32
N LYS A 111 -1.18 5.71 -18.15
CA LYS A 111 0.07 6.46 -17.97
C LYS A 111 0.28 6.92 -16.53
N THR A 112 -0.77 7.38 -15.87
CA THR A 112 -0.72 8.01 -14.55
C THR A 112 -2.06 7.86 -13.84
N GLY A 113 -2.07 8.14 -12.54
CA GLY A 113 -3.24 8.05 -11.69
C GLY A 113 -3.43 6.66 -11.06
N HIS A 114 -4.43 6.59 -10.19
CA HIS A 114 -4.81 5.40 -9.44
C HIS A 114 -6.25 5.01 -9.71
N LEU A 115 -6.56 3.71 -9.68
CA LEU A 115 -7.91 3.21 -9.94
C LEU A 115 -8.94 3.88 -9.04
N ASP A 116 -10.10 4.23 -9.59
CA ASP A 116 -11.16 4.98 -8.90
C ASP A 116 -11.62 4.24 -7.64
N HIS A 117 -11.62 2.91 -7.70
CA HIS A 117 -11.90 2.08 -6.53
C HIS A 117 -11.04 2.46 -5.31
N THR A 118 -9.73 2.65 -5.50
CA THR A 118 -8.83 3.01 -4.38
C THR A 118 -9.02 4.44 -3.92
N LEU A 119 -9.34 5.35 -4.84
CA LEU A 119 -9.63 6.75 -4.51
C LEU A 119 -10.93 6.88 -3.70
N HIS A 120 -11.97 6.11 -4.04
CA HIS A 120 -13.20 6.04 -3.25
C HIS A 120 -12.94 5.50 -1.85
N LEU A 121 -12.11 4.45 -1.69
CA LEU A 121 -11.74 3.96 -0.36
C LEU A 121 -11.00 5.01 0.46
N ILE A 122 -10.14 5.82 -0.16
CA ILE A 122 -9.48 6.94 0.52
C ILE A 122 -10.50 8.01 0.90
N ALA A 123 -11.49 8.29 0.06
CA ALA A 123 -12.57 9.22 0.37
C ALA A 123 -13.41 8.73 1.57
N ASP A 124 -13.80 7.45 1.61
CA ASP A 124 -14.50 6.86 2.75
C ASP A 124 -13.68 6.96 4.05
N LEU A 125 -12.36 6.74 3.95
CA LEU A 125 -11.45 6.92 5.09
C LEU A 125 -11.32 8.39 5.49
N ASN A 126 -11.38 9.31 4.53
CA ASN A 126 -11.39 10.74 4.81
C ASN A 126 -12.68 11.16 5.54
N ASP A 127 -13.82 10.62 5.15
CA ASP A 127 -15.09 10.87 5.83
C ASP A 127 -15.07 10.34 7.27
N LEU A 128 -14.56 9.12 7.47
CA LEU A 128 -14.33 8.57 8.80
C LEU A 128 -13.36 9.45 9.61
N HIS A 129 -12.26 9.90 9.01
CA HIS A 129 -11.31 10.81 9.63
C HIS A 129 -12.01 12.08 10.13
N LEU A 130 -12.77 12.75 9.27
CA LEU A 130 -13.49 13.99 9.60
C LEU A 130 -14.54 13.78 10.69
N HIS A 131 -15.20 12.62 10.70
CA HIS A 131 -16.13 12.23 11.77
C HIS A 131 -15.39 12.06 13.11
N LEU A 132 -14.28 11.32 13.13
CA LEU A 132 -13.48 11.09 14.34
C LEU A 132 -12.90 12.38 14.91
N LEU A 133 -12.61 13.40 14.10
CA LEU A 133 -12.17 14.70 14.64
C LEU A 133 -13.25 15.42 15.45
N LYS A 134 -14.52 15.07 15.27
CA LYS A 134 -15.67 15.74 15.91
C LYS A 134 -16.33 14.87 16.98
N ALA A 135 -16.38 13.56 16.76
CA ALA A 135 -17.10 12.62 17.60
C ALA A 135 -16.31 12.25 18.88
N PRO A 136 -16.99 12.00 20.01
CA PRO A 136 -16.36 11.47 21.23
C PRO A 136 -15.57 10.19 20.98
N ALA A 137 -16.07 9.34 20.07
CA ALA A 137 -15.40 8.12 19.63
C ALA A 137 -13.95 8.38 19.16
N GLY A 138 -13.66 9.52 18.51
CA GLY A 138 -12.30 9.85 18.11
C GLY A 138 -11.35 10.05 19.29
N HIS A 139 -11.81 10.76 20.33
CA HIS A 139 -11.03 10.94 21.56
C HIS A 139 -10.87 9.63 22.34
N GLU A 140 -11.95 8.86 22.49
CA GLU A 140 -11.94 7.56 23.17
C GLU A 140 -10.97 6.56 22.51
N GLN A 141 -10.91 6.56 21.18
CA GLN A 141 -9.98 5.72 20.41
C GLN A 141 -8.58 6.31 20.28
N GLY A 142 -8.33 7.50 20.85
CA GLY A 142 -7.06 8.22 20.81
C GLY A 142 -6.63 8.67 19.42
N TYR A 143 -7.60 8.92 18.54
CA TYR A 143 -7.36 9.38 17.17
C TYR A 143 -6.88 10.84 17.12
N ASP A 144 -7.49 11.71 17.92
CA ASP A 144 -7.13 13.12 18.09
C ASP A 144 -5.65 13.29 18.46
N LYS A 145 -5.14 12.47 19.37
CA LYS A 145 -3.75 12.50 19.85
C LYS A 145 -2.75 12.20 18.75
N VAL A 146 -3.02 11.19 17.91
CA VAL A 146 -2.11 10.87 16.80
C VAL A 146 -2.22 11.89 15.68
N TYR A 147 -3.41 12.44 15.43
CA TYR A 147 -3.63 13.45 14.40
C TYR A 147 -3.04 14.81 14.77
N ALA A 148 -2.98 15.18 16.06
CA ALA A 148 -2.43 16.45 16.52
C ALA A 148 -0.98 16.71 16.05
N ALA A 149 -0.18 15.65 15.89
CA ALA A 149 1.19 15.77 15.35
C ALA A 149 1.22 16.01 13.84
N LEU A 150 0.23 15.51 13.10
CA LEU A 150 0.13 15.63 11.65
C LEU A 150 -0.51 16.95 11.21
N ALA A 151 -1.50 17.45 11.95
CA ALA A 151 -2.26 18.66 11.63
C ALA A 151 -1.40 19.87 11.19
N PRO A 152 -0.33 20.26 11.89
CA PRO A 152 0.49 21.40 11.47
C PRO A 152 1.32 21.15 10.20
N GLU A 153 1.61 19.89 9.87
CA GLU A 153 2.45 19.53 8.71
C GLU A 153 1.63 19.37 7.42
N LEU A 154 0.31 19.19 7.52
CA LEU A 154 -0.58 18.93 6.37
C LEU A 154 -0.54 20.00 5.28
N PRO A 155 -0.58 21.32 5.56
CA PRO A 155 -0.55 22.34 4.51
C PRO A 155 0.73 22.25 3.65
N LYS A 156 1.87 22.01 4.30
CA LYS A 156 3.16 21.83 3.63
C LYS A 156 3.18 20.55 2.79
N LEU A 157 2.65 19.44 3.34
CA LEU A 157 2.57 18.17 2.64
C LEU A 157 1.70 18.28 1.38
N LYS A 158 0.50 18.86 1.49
CA LYS A 158 -0.41 19.07 0.35
C LYS A 158 0.21 19.99 -0.71
N SER A 159 0.87 21.07 -0.29
CA SER A 159 1.55 21.97 -1.22
C SER A 159 2.66 21.27 -2.01
N ALA A 160 3.44 20.40 -1.35
CA ALA A 160 4.47 19.60 -2.03
C ALA A 160 3.87 18.65 -3.07
N ILE A 161 2.79 17.94 -2.71
CA ILE A 161 2.09 17.02 -3.62
C ILE A 161 1.45 17.77 -4.80
N ALA A 162 0.81 18.92 -4.53
CA ALA A 162 0.23 19.77 -5.56
C ALA A 162 1.29 20.28 -6.54
N GLY A 163 2.50 20.62 -6.08
CA GLY A 163 3.60 21.04 -6.96
C GLY A 163 4.09 19.96 -7.94
N GLU A 164 3.77 18.68 -7.68
CA GLU A 164 4.13 17.53 -8.52
C GLU A 164 2.95 17.04 -9.39
N SER A 165 1.79 17.68 -9.32
CA SER A 165 0.57 17.26 -10.03
C SER A 165 -0.20 18.46 -10.59
N ASP A 166 -1.19 18.21 -11.45
CA ASP A 166 -2.08 19.27 -11.95
C ASP A 166 -3.20 19.64 -10.94
N MET A 167 -3.16 19.10 -9.72
CA MET A 167 -4.17 19.28 -8.67
C MET A 167 -3.84 20.47 -7.77
N ALA A 168 -4.84 21.31 -7.47
CA ALA A 168 -4.71 22.34 -6.45
C ALA A 168 -4.57 21.71 -5.04
N ALA A 169 -3.76 22.31 -4.17
CA ALA A 169 -3.51 21.80 -2.82
C ALA A 169 -4.80 21.70 -1.99
N GLU A 170 -5.76 22.61 -2.20
CA GLU A 170 -7.07 22.62 -1.55
C GLU A 170 -7.96 21.46 -1.99
N GLY A 171 -7.73 20.92 -3.19
CA GLY A 171 -8.45 19.75 -3.71
C GLY A 171 -7.97 18.42 -3.16
N ILE A 172 -6.83 18.39 -2.46
CA ILE A 172 -6.25 17.18 -1.89
C ILE A 172 -6.80 17.01 -0.47
N SER A 173 -7.51 15.90 -0.22
CA SER A 173 -7.99 15.56 1.13
C SER A 173 -6.84 15.23 2.08
N ASP A 174 -7.08 15.30 3.39
CA ASP A 174 -6.04 14.98 4.40
C ASP A 174 -5.56 13.54 4.25
N MET A 175 -6.49 12.61 4.07
CA MET A 175 -6.14 11.19 3.93
C MET A 175 -5.47 10.91 2.59
N GLU A 176 -5.89 11.54 1.49
CA GLU A 176 -5.18 11.41 0.22
C GLU A 176 -3.74 11.89 0.32
N ALA A 177 -3.49 13.03 0.97
CA ALA A 177 -2.15 13.52 1.23
C ALA A 177 -1.32 12.50 2.04
N CYS A 178 -1.93 11.89 3.06
CA CYS A 178 -1.28 10.84 3.86
C CYS A 178 -0.90 9.61 3.03
N PHE A 179 -1.83 9.10 2.20
CA PHE A 179 -1.57 7.93 1.37
C PHE A 179 -0.50 8.20 0.32
N ARG A 180 -0.54 9.35 -0.34
CA ARG A 180 0.51 9.78 -1.29
C ARG A 180 1.87 9.92 -0.62
N ALA A 181 1.93 10.50 0.58
CA ALA A 181 3.17 10.59 1.36
C ALA A 181 3.74 9.21 1.70
N LEU A 182 2.90 8.31 2.23
CA LEU A 182 3.32 6.94 2.56
C LEU A 182 3.77 6.16 1.33
N TYR A 183 3.08 6.34 0.20
CA TYR A 183 3.46 5.71 -1.06
C TYR A 183 4.79 6.26 -1.59
N SER A 184 5.02 7.57 -1.51
CA SER A 184 6.30 8.18 -1.88
C SER A 184 7.48 7.61 -1.05
N VAL A 185 7.27 7.40 0.26
CA VAL A 185 8.25 6.76 1.14
C VAL A 185 8.53 5.31 0.72
N MET A 186 7.50 4.58 0.34
CA MET A 186 7.65 3.21 -0.16
C MET A 186 8.49 3.18 -1.45
N LEU A 187 8.23 4.09 -2.39
CA LEU A 187 9.03 4.25 -3.61
C LEU A 187 10.48 4.66 -3.31
N CYS A 188 10.71 5.60 -2.38
CA CYS A 188 12.06 6.00 -1.95
C CYS A 188 12.86 4.80 -1.44
N ARG A 189 12.24 3.93 -0.65
CA ARG A 189 12.89 2.71 -0.11
C ARG A 189 13.24 1.71 -1.20
N LEU A 190 12.34 1.50 -2.17
CA LEU A 190 12.61 0.62 -3.32
C LEU A 190 13.75 1.16 -4.18
N LYS A 191 13.81 2.48 -4.41
CA LYS A 191 14.89 3.13 -5.15
C LYS A 191 16.22 3.12 -4.39
N GLY A 192 16.21 3.36 -3.07
CA GLY A 192 17.40 3.29 -2.22
C GLY A 192 18.02 1.89 -2.16
N THR A 193 17.23 0.84 -2.39
CA THR A 193 17.75 -0.53 -2.58
C THR A 193 18.29 -0.80 -3.99
N ALA A 194 17.93 0.03 -4.99
CA ALA A 194 18.19 -0.19 -6.41
C ALA A 194 19.23 0.76 -7.03
N ALA A 195 19.56 1.90 -6.39
CA ALA A 195 20.44 2.92 -6.96
C ALA A 195 21.48 3.41 -5.96
N LYS A 196 22.76 3.38 -6.37
CA LYS A 196 23.79 4.31 -5.88
C LYS A 196 23.98 5.34 -6.97
N ASP A 197 23.53 6.57 -6.71
CA ASP A 197 23.86 7.73 -7.53
C ASP A 197 25.22 8.24 -7.06
N ASP A 198 26.23 8.23 -7.94
CA ASP A 198 27.60 8.68 -7.62
C ASP A 198 27.84 10.14 -8.06
N GLY A 199 26.78 10.86 -8.42
CA GLY A 199 26.84 12.26 -8.84
C GLY A 199 27.16 13.24 -7.70
N PRO A 200 27.73 14.43 -8.01
CA PRO A 200 27.97 15.46 -7.01
C PRO A 200 26.67 15.90 -6.33
N GLY A 201 26.62 15.81 -5.00
CA GLY A 201 25.44 16.11 -4.19
C GLY A 201 24.52 14.92 -3.92
N ALA A 202 24.87 13.71 -4.36
CA ALA A 202 24.12 12.49 -4.07
C ALA A 202 23.99 12.22 -2.56
N GLU A 203 25.06 12.43 -1.78
CA GLU A 203 25.04 12.27 -0.31
C GLU A 203 23.98 13.18 0.35
N LYS A 204 23.95 14.47 -0.01
CA LYS A 204 22.96 15.43 0.50
C LYS A 204 21.53 15.07 0.10
N LYS A 205 21.33 14.57 -1.13
CA LYS A 205 20.01 14.10 -1.60
C LYS A 205 19.57 12.84 -0.85
N ALA A 206 20.50 11.92 -0.59
CA ALA A 206 20.24 10.70 0.18
C ALA A 206 19.85 11.05 1.63
N GLU A 207 20.63 11.90 2.31
CA GLU A 207 20.31 12.38 3.66
C GLU A 207 18.94 13.08 3.73
N ALA A 208 18.63 13.93 2.76
CA ALA A 208 17.33 14.60 2.68
C ALA A 208 16.18 13.60 2.47
N ALA A 209 16.38 12.59 1.61
CA ALA A 209 15.40 11.53 1.38
C ALA A 209 15.21 10.66 2.63
N GLU A 210 16.28 10.29 3.33
CA GLU A 210 16.21 9.54 4.58
C GLU A 210 15.48 10.32 5.67
N ARG A 211 15.77 11.62 5.80
CA ARG A 211 15.06 12.51 6.72
C ARG A 211 13.57 12.59 6.38
N TYR A 212 13.23 12.81 5.11
CA TYR A 212 11.83 12.82 4.66
C TYR A 212 11.12 11.50 4.98
N VAL A 213 11.77 10.37 4.70
CA VAL A 213 11.24 9.03 5.03
C VAL A 213 10.99 8.91 6.53
N LYS A 214 11.92 9.35 7.36
CA LYS A 214 11.76 9.34 8.81
C LYS A 214 10.58 10.20 9.25
N ASP A 215 10.53 11.46 8.81
CA ASP A 215 9.52 12.44 9.22
C ASP A 215 8.10 11.95 8.84
N VAL A 216 7.91 11.46 7.62
CA VAL A 216 6.63 10.89 7.18
C VAL A 216 6.23 9.66 8.01
N LEU A 217 7.18 8.78 8.35
CA LEU A 217 6.87 7.58 9.13
C LEU A 217 6.57 7.86 10.60
N GLU A 218 7.16 8.92 11.15
CA GLU A 218 6.89 9.37 12.52
C GLU A 218 5.55 10.09 12.63
N VAL A 219 5.15 10.86 11.61
CA VAL A 219 3.98 11.75 11.68
C VAL A 219 2.75 11.17 10.97
N VAL A 220 2.88 10.69 9.73
CA VAL A 220 1.75 10.25 8.89
C VAL A 220 1.33 8.81 9.22
N SER A 221 2.30 7.92 9.37
CA SER A 221 2.07 6.49 9.54
C SER A 221 1.20 6.14 10.78
N PRO A 222 1.37 6.78 11.96
CA PRO A 222 0.50 6.53 13.11
C PRO A 222 -0.96 6.89 12.87
N VAL A 223 -1.23 7.97 12.12
CA VAL A 223 -2.60 8.42 11.81
C VAL A 223 -3.30 7.42 10.91
N VAL A 224 -2.67 7.03 9.80
CA VAL A 224 -3.22 6.03 8.86
C VAL A 224 -3.38 4.68 9.53
N ALA A 225 -2.42 4.29 10.37
CA ALA A 225 -2.48 3.05 11.14
C ALA A 225 -3.66 3.01 12.12
N ARG A 226 -3.87 4.10 12.87
CA ARG A 226 -4.98 4.22 13.81
C ARG A 226 -6.32 4.24 13.08
N LEU A 227 -6.43 5.00 12.00
CA LEU A 227 -7.65 5.09 11.19
C LEU A 227 -8.04 3.73 10.61
N ALA A 228 -7.09 2.99 10.04
CA ALA A 228 -7.33 1.65 9.50
C ALA A 228 -7.77 0.65 10.59
N ALA A 229 -7.23 0.78 11.81
CA ALA A 229 -7.64 -0.05 12.94
C ALA A 229 -9.08 0.27 13.40
N ILE A 230 -9.44 1.56 13.48
CA ILE A 230 -10.80 2.01 13.83
C ILE A 230 -11.81 1.56 12.77
N HIS A 231 -11.50 1.77 11.48
CA HIS A 231 -12.32 1.32 10.35
C HIS A 231 -12.64 -0.18 10.46
N LYS A 232 -11.61 -1.00 10.69
CA LYS A 232 -11.75 -2.44 10.82
C LYS A 232 -12.61 -2.85 12.02
N ALA A 233 -12.46 -2.18 13.16
CA ALA A 233 -13.27 -2.45 14.34
C ALA A 233 -14.75 -2.13 14.08
N ALA A 234 -15.02 -1.01 13.40
CA ALA A 234 -16.37 -0.61 13.00
C ALA A 234 -17.00 -1.59 12.00
N GLU A 235 -16.26 -2.03 10.96
CA GLU A 235 -16.73 -3.03 10.00
C GLU A 235 -17.11 -4.37 10.65
N ARG A 236 -16.51 -4.70 11.80
CA ARG A 236 -16.80 -5.92 12.56
C ARG A 236 -17.93 -5.76 13.58
N GLY A 237 -18.47 -4.54 13.74
CA GLY A 237 -19.42 -4.21 14.79
C GLY A 237 -18.80 -4.22 16.19
N GLU A 238 -17.47 -4.19 16.32
CA GLU A 238 -16.76 -4.12 17.59
C GLU A 238 -16.74 -2.69 18.16
N LEU A 239 -16.98 -1.69 17.29
CA LEU A 239 -17.01 -0.27 17.64
C LEU A 239 -18.21 0.40 16.99
N ASP A 240 -19.09 0.98 17.81
CA ASP A 240 -20.15 1.84 17.35
C ASP A 240 -19.67 3.30 17.26
N LEU A 241 -19.44 3.77 16.03
CA LEU A 241 -18.97 5.12 15.74
C LEU A 241 -20.07 6.18 15.88
N TYR A 242 -21.33 5.77 15.99
CA TYR A 242 -22.51 6.64 15.96
C TYR A 242 -23.41 6.50 17.18
N LYS A 243 -22.92 5.83 18.24
CA LYS A 243 -23.62 5.60 19.51
C LYS A 243 -24.23 6.87 20.14
N ASP A 244 -23.65 8.04 19.87
CA ASP A 244 -24.05 9.33 20.42
C ASP A 244 -24.95 10.15 19.46
N MET A 245 -25.26 9.62 18.26
CA MET A 245 -26.16 10.23 17.28
C MET A 245 -27.60 9.68 17.36
N ALA A 246 -27.89 8.84 18.36
CA ALA A 246 -29.19 8.22 18.61
C ALA A 246 -30.01 8.98 19.67
#